data_AF-A0AAV2BD46-F1
#
_entry.id   AF-A0AAV2BD46-F1
#
_cell.length_a   1.000
_cell.length_b   1.000
_cell.length_c   1.000
_cell.angle_alpha   90.00
_cell.angle_beta   90.00
_cell.angle_gamma   90.00
#
_symmetry.space_group_name_H-M   'P 1'
#
loop_
_entity.id
_entity.type
_entity.pdbx_description
1 polymer ?
#
loop_
_entity_poly.entity_id
_entity_poly.type
_entity_poly.pdbx_seq_one_letter_code
_entity_poly.pdbx_strand_id
1 'polypeptide(L)'
;MIETVSPEYRSPYYCGISLAYLAGALELPLIAWWLRDWIWIESLLILPSVLLLATCWLLPESPRWLLSQKKAEEALEILSRAAKRNELDISDIKLKEMVKNLKEPKDDENVGIRILDLFKSELRLRTFVMWFIWCATTFTYYGISYNTNELAGNPFINFALYFTIEIPATILVLIAIQYKGRRKSLAAGLTVAGMACLLIYLIPEDLAWMRTSLSLFGKFCISATFALLGLFTFEVFPTNLRNTGYGSASAVARFGAFLAPFVREIGRSSHPFITQILFGIVSITGGGLALLLPETTNCSVPDTCREAAEISRCCQGESCFTSLNL
;
A
#
# COMPACT_ATOMS: atom_id res chain seq x y z
N MET A 1 -8.98 9.63 3.66
CA MET A 1 -9.67 9.43 2.36
C MET A 1 -10.39 8.08 2.25
N ILE A 2 -9.76 6.92 2.43
CA ILE A 2 -10.50 5.62 2.38
C ILE A 2 -11.67 5.56 3.37
N GLU A 3 -11.57 6.27 4.49
CA GLU A 3 -12.62 6.38 5.51
C GLU A 3 -13.91 7.06 5.04
N THR A 4 -13.85 7.88 3.99
CA THR A 4 -15.02 8.58 3.44
C THR A 4 -15.74 7.77 2.36
N VAL A 5 -15.21 6.59 2.01
CA VAL A 5 -15.72 5.73 0.95
C VAL A 5 -16.32 4.46 1.56
N SER A 6 -17.50 4.08 1.06
CA SER A 6 -18.18 2.85 1.47
C SER A 6 -17.30 1.61 1.23
N PRO A 7 -17.39 0.56 2.07
CA PRO A 7 -16.52 -0.61 1.99
C PRO A 7 -16.40 -1.23 0.58
N GLU A 8 -17.51 -1.31 -0.15
CA GLU A 8 -17.58 -1.87 -1.51
C GLU A 8 -16.73 -1.09 -2.53
N TYR A 9 -16.60 0.23 -2.36
CA TYR A 9 -15.87 1.10 -3.28
C TYR A 9 -14.43 1.39 -2.85
N ARG A 10 -13.97 0.85 -1.72
CA ARG A 10 -12.60 1.10 -1.22
C ARG A 10 -11.53 0.57 -2.16
N SER A 11 -11.72 -0.65 -2.66
CA SER A 11 -10.80 -1.29 -3.61
C SER A 11 -10.68 -0.49 -4.91
N PRO A 12 -11.77 -0.19 -5.66
CA PRO A 12 -11.66 0.59 -6.89
C PRO A 12 -11.16 2.02 -6.65
N TYR A 13 -11.50 2.65 -5.52
CA TYR A 13 -10.97 3.97 -5.15
C TYR A 13 -9.44 3.95 -4.97
N TYR A 14 -8.91 2.96 -4.25
CA TYR A 14 -7.46 2.78 -4.07
C TYR A 14 -6.74 2.49 -5.39
N CYS A 15 -7.39 1.76 -6.30
CA CYS A 15 -6.89 1.56 -7.66
C CYS A 15 -6.84 2.86 -8.45
N GLY A 16 -7.85 3.72 -8.32
CA GLY A 16 -7.84 5.06 -8.93
C GLY A 16 -6.64 5.90 -8.48
N ILE A 17 -6.33 5.89 -7.18
CA ILE A 17 -5.13 6.57 -6.63
C ILE A 17 -3.85 5.99 -7.24
N SER A 18 -3.78 4.66 -7.33
CA SER A 18 -2.62 3.98 -7.91
C SER A 18 -2.46 4.32 -9.40
N LEU A 19 -3.55 4.34 -10.17
CA LEU A 19 -3.54 4.73 -11.59
C LEU A 19 -3.14 6.19 -11.79
N ALA A 20 -3.59 7.11 -10.92
CA ALA A 20 -3.18 8.51 -10.97
C ALA A 20 -1.67 8.69 -10.74
N TYR A 21 -1.09 7.93 -9.80
CA TYR A 21 0.36 7.87 -9.62
C TYR A 21 1.09 7.37 -10.87
N LEU A 22 0.57 6.30 -11.49
CA LEU A 22 1.15 5.74 -12.72
C LEU A 22 1.07 6.69 -13.91
N ALA A 23 -0.04 7.43 -14.04
CA ALA A 23 -0.20 8.46 -15.06
C ALA A 23 0.87 9.55 -14.92
N GLY A 24 1.05 10.10 -13.71
CA GLY A 24 2.11 11.09 -13.46
C GLY A 24 3.51 10.54 -13.72
N ALA A 25 3.76 9.27 -13.37
CA ALA A 25 5.04 8.62 -13.65
C ALA A 25 5.29 8.43 -15.16
N LEU A 26 4.27 8.14 -15.97
CA LEU A 26 4.40 8.02 -17.42
C LEU A 26 4.53 9.37 -18.14
N GLU A 27 3.97 10.43 -17.58
CA GLU A 27 4.14 11.80 -18.08
C GLU A 27 5.57 12.33 -17.87
N LEU A 28 6.22 11.94 -16.77
CA LEU A 28 7.57 12.39 -16.41
C LEU A 28 8.64 12.19 -17.52
N PRO A 29 8.81 11.01 -18.14
CA PRO A 29 9.80 10.84 -19.22
C PRO A 29 9.46 11.68 -20.46
N LEU A 30 8.19 11.97 -20.74
CA LEU A 30 7.78 12.84 -21.86
C LEU A 30 8.19 14.29 -21.59
N ILE A 31 7.92 14.77 -20.38
CA ILE A 31 8.34 16.10 -19.91
C ILE A 31 9.86 16.21 -19.93
N ALA A 32 10.56 15.20 -19.42
CA ALA A 32 12.01 15.19 -19.36
C ALA A 32 12.66 15.16 -20.76
N TRP A 33 12.04 14.46 -21.71
CA TRP A 33 12.49 14.46 -23.11
C TRP A 33 12.29 15.83 -23.80
N TRP A 34 11.21 16.54 -23.45
CA TRP A 34 10.88 17.86 -24.00
C TRP A 34 11.73 18.99 -23.41
N LEU A 35 11.75 19.12 -22.08
CA LEU A 35 12.39 20.27 -21.41
C LEU A 35 13.89 20.11 -21.24
N ARG A 36 14.41 18.87 -21.16
CA ARG A 36 15.83 18.45 -20.98
C ARG A 36 16.60 19.05 -19.79
N ASP A 37 16.28 20.27 -19.38
CA ASP A 37 16.80 20.99 -18.23
C ASP A 37 16.02 20.65 -16.96
N TRP A 38 16.74 20.19 -15.95
CA TRP A 38 16.17 19.74 -14.68
C TRP A 38 15.38 20.83 -13.93
N ILE A 39 15.77 22.12 -14.07
CA ILE A 39 15.08 23.25 -13.42
C ILE A 39 13.65 23.40 -13.95
N TRP A 40 13.47 23.31 -15.27
CA TRP A 40 12.17 23.43 -15.90
C TRP A 40 11.30 22.20 -15.63
N ILE A 41 11.91 21.02 -15.56
CA ILE A 41 11.24 19.78 -15.17
C ILE A 41 10.69 19.91 -13.74
N GLU A 42 11.53 20.30 -12.77
CA GLU A 42 11.12 20.51 -11.37
C GLU A 42 10.05 21.60 -11.25
N SER A 43 10.21 22.71 -11.97
CA SER A 43 9.23 23.81 -11.95
C SER A 43 7.85 23.35 -12.43
N LEU A 44 7.79 22.53 -13.48
CA LEU A 44 6.53 21.99 -13.99
C LEU A 44 5.89 21.00 -13.01
N LEU A 45 6.69 20.17 -12.31
CA LEU A 45 6.20 19.20 -11.33
C LEU A 45 5.64 19.86 -10.05
N ILE A 46 6.15 21.04 -9.69
CA ILE A 46 5.64 21.80 -8.53
C ILE A 46 4.24 22.36 -8.79
N LEU A 47 3.90 22.71 -10.03
CA LEU A 47 2.62 23.36 -10.36
C LEU A 47 1.38 22.51 -9.95
N PRO A 48 1.27 21.21 -10.31
CA PRO A 48 0.20 20.35 -9.82
C PRO A 48 0.16 20.25 -8.28
N SER A 49 1.31 20.26 -7.62
CA SER A 49 1.40 20.17 -6.16
C SER A 49 0.82 21.41 -5.48
N VAL A 50 1.03 22.59 -6.05
CA VAL A 50 0.43 23.85 -5.56
C VAL A 50 -1.09 23.84 -5.76
N LEU A 51 -1.58 23.32 -6.90
CA LEU A 51 -3.03 23.16 -7.12
C LEU A 51 -3.65 22.19 -6.10
N LEU A 52 -2.94 21.12 -5.75
CA LEU A 52 -3.39 20.19 -4.71
C LEU A 52 -3.49 20.87 -3.33
N LEU A 53 -2.59 21.80 -2.98
CA LEU A 53 -2.72 22.57 -1.74
C LEU A 53 -4.01 23.41 -1.71
N ALA A 54 -4.44 23.96 -2.86
CA ALA A 54 -5.70 24.67 -2.94
C ALA A 54 -6.92 23.74 -2.67
N THR A 55 -6.80 22.44 -2.97
CA THR A 55 -7.88 21.47 -2.68
C THR A 55 -8.11 21.24 -1.18
N CYS A 56 -7.13 21.57 -0.31
CA CYS A 56 -7.32 21.52 1.15
C CYS A 56 -8.45 22.45 1.63
N TRP A 57 -8.77 23.51 0.88
CA TRP A 57 -9.91 24.39 1.21
C TRP A 57 -11.24 23.92 0.62
N LEU A 58 -11.20 23.05 -0.39
CA LEU A 58 -12.39 22.56 -1.09
C LEU A 58 -12.90 21.23 -0.52
N LEU A 59 -12.03 20.38 0.02
CA LEU A 59 -12.43 19.09 0.57
C LEU A 59 -12.97 19.23 2.01
N PRO A 60 -14.16 18.66 2.30
CA PRO A 60 -14.64 18.56 3.66
C PRO A 60 -13.80 17.55 4.46
N GLU A 61 -13.73 17.76 5.78
CA GLU A 61 -13.06 16.83 6.69
C GLU A 61 -13.76 15.48 6.79
N SER A 62 -13.02 14.45 7.22
CA SER A 62 -13.56 13.09 7.39
C SER A 62 -14.67 13.07 8.46
N PRO A 63 -15.91 12.64 8.15
CA PRO A 63 -16.98 12.57 9.15
C PRO A 63 -16.62 11.70 10.36
N ARG A 64 -15.85 10.63 10.16
CA ARG A 64 -15.39 9.75 11.24
C ARG A 64 -14.41 10.46 12.19
N TRP A 65 -13.51 11.27 11.63
CA TRP A 65 -12.58 12.07 12.43
C TRP A 65 -13.31 13.18 13.21
N LEU A 66 -14.28 13.84 12.59
CA LEU A 66 -15.11 14.83 13.29
C LEU A 66 -15.86 14.22 14.47
N LEU A 67 -16.39 12.99 14.30
CA LEU A 67 -17.04 12.26 15.38
C LEU A 67 -16.07 11.92 16.52
N SER A 68 -14.85 11.50 16.22
CA SER A 68 -13.84 11.22 17.25
C SER A 68 -13.40 12.49 18.01
N GLN A 69 -13.44 13.65 17.35
CA GLN A 69 -13.21 14.96 17.96
C GLN A 69 -14.45 15.54 18.66
N LYS A 70 -15.51 14.76 18.86
CA LYS A 70 -16.80 15.17 19.46
C LYS A 70 -17.55 16.27 18.67
N LYS A 71 -17.16 16.54 17.42
CA LYS A 71 -17.79 17.49 16.49
C LYS A 71 -18.91 16.83 15.67
N ALA A 72 -19.91 16.30 16.37
CA ALA A 72 -20.97 15.50 15.72
C ALA A 72 -21.91 16.31 14.82
N GLU A 73 -22.10 17.60 15.09
CA GLU A 73 -22.94 18.48 14.26
C GLU A 73 -22.30 18.74 12.89
N GLU A 74 -20.99 19.07 12.86
CA GLU A 74 -20.22 19.22 11.62
C GLU A 74 -20.24 17.93 10.78
N ALA A 75 -20.07 16.77 11.44
CA ALA A 75 -20.13 15.48 10.77
C ALA A 75 -21.51 15.21 10.14
N LEU A 76 -22.58 15.55 10.85
CA LEU A 76 -23.95 15.37 10.37
C LEU A 76 -24.26 16.30 9.19
N GLU A 77 -23.76 17.53 9.22
CA GLU A 77 -23.91 18.47 8.11
C GLU A 77 -23.25 17.95 6.83
N ILE A 78 -22.02 17.43 6.93
CA ILE A 78 -21.30 16.84 5.80
C ILE A 78 -22.03 15.61 5.26
N LEU A 79 -22.48 14.71 6.13
CA LEU A 79 -23.22 13.52 5.73
C LEU A 79 -24.57 13.87 5.09
N SER A 80 -25.27 14.91 5.58
CA SER A 80 -26.53 15.38 5.00
C SER A 80 -26.32 15.97 3.59
N ARG A 81 -25.23 16.73 3.39
CA ARG A 81 -24.85 17.26 2.07
C ARG A 81 -24.51 16.12 1.11
N ALA A 82 -23.79 15.11 1.57
CA ALA A 82 -23.47 13.92 0.77
C ALA A 82 -24.73 13.11 0.40
N ALA A 83 -25.65 12.91 1.35
CA ALA A 83 -26.91 12.21 1.12
C ALA A 83 -27.79 12.94 0.08
N LYS A 84 -27.93 14.27 0.20
CA LYS A 84 -28.66 15.10 -0.78
C LYS A 84 -28.04 15.01 -2.18
N ARG A 85 -26.71 15.02 -2.27
CA ARG A 85 -26.00 14.94 -3.55
C ARG A 85 -26.10 13.56 -4.20
N ASN A 86 -26.25 12.51 -3.40
CA ASN A 86 -26.45 11.14 -3.86
C ASN A 86 -27.94 10.77 -4.00
N GLU A 87 -28.86 11.76 -3.92
CA GLU A 87 -30.31 11.55 -4.01
C GLU A 87 -30.86 10.50 -3.02
N LEU A 88 -30.18 10.33 -1.88
CA LEU A 88 -30.59 9.43 -0.82
C LEU A 88 -31.52 10.16 0.14
N ASP A 89 -32.80 9.78 0.13
CA ASP A 89 -33.82 10.34 1.02
C ASP A 89 -33.74 9.71 2.42
N ILE A 90 -32.68 10.09 3.15
CA ILE A 90 -32.44 9.66 4.52
C ILE A 90 -33.13 10.68 5.43
N SER A 91 -34.11 10.23 6.22
CA SER A 91 -34.71 11.09 7.24
C SER A 91 -33.64 11.58 8.22
N ASP A 92 -33.69 12.87 8.59
CA ASP A 92 -32.74 13.47 9.54
C ASP A 92 -32.65 12.70 10.86
N ILE A 93 -33.72 11.98 11.24
CA ILE A 93 -33.80 11.11 12.41
C ILE A 93 -32.89 9.87 12.24
N LYS A 94 -32.96 9.17 11.09
CA LYS A 94 -32.09 8.02 10.80
C LYS A 94 -30.63 8.44 10.70
N LEU A 95 -30.36 9.63 10.15
CA LEU A 95 -29.00 10.18 10.08
C LEU A 95 -28.46 10.49 11.48
N LYS A 96 -29.28 11.08 12.35
CA LYS A 96 -28.93 11.33 13.76
C LYS A 96 -28.73 10.03 14.54
N GLU A 97 -29.53 8.99 14.30
CA GLU A 97 -29.34 7.66 14.89
C GLU A 97 -28.04 7.00 14.43
N MET A 98 -27.72 7.03 13.13
CA MET A 98 -26.45 6.52 12.62
C MET A 98 -25.25 7.26 13.22
N VAL A 99 -25.34 8.60 13.31
CA VAL A 99 -24.32 9.42 13.97
C VAL A 99 -24.22 9.07 15.45
N LYS A 100 -25.34 8.84 16.15
CA LYS A 100 -25.38 8.46 17.56
C LYS A 100 -24.79 7.07 17.81
N ASN A 101 -25.06 6.10 16.93
CA ASN A 101 -24.46 4.76 16.97
C ASN A 101 -22.94 4.81 16.70
N LEU A 102 -22.47 5.77 15.90
CA LEU A 102 -21.04 6.07 15.73
C LEU A 102 -20.45 6.89 16.89
N LYS A 103 -21.30 7.46 17.76
CA LYS A 103 -20.96 8.34 18.89
C LYS A 103 -20.81 7.59 20.20
N GLU A 104 -21.06 6.30 20.26
CA GLU A 104 -20.67 5.47 21.41
C GLU A 104 -19.22 5.02 21.18
N PRO A 105 -18.21 5.69 21.77
CA PRO A 105 -16.99 4.96 22.02
C PRO A 105 -17.39 3.89 23.02
N LYS A 106 -17.11 2.61 22.74
CA LYS A 106 -16.94 1.64 23.82
C LYS A 106 -15.96 2.33 24.80
N ASP A 107 -16.36 2.51 26.05
CA ASP A 107 -15.87 3.46 27.09
C ASP A 107 -14.33 3.56 27.36
N ASP A 108 -13.45 3.01 26.53
CA ASP A 108 -11.99 2.95 26.71
C ASP A 108 -11.15 3.90 25.83
N GLU A 109 -11.75 4.70 24.93
CA GLU A 109 -11.00 5.32 23.80
C GLU A 109 -10.60 6.81 23.93
N ASN A 110 -10.61 7.40 25.13
CA ASN A 110 -9.99 8.72 25.39
C ASN A 110 -8.50 8.64 25.82
N VAL A 111 -7.81 7.54 25.56
CA VAL A 111 -6.35 7.49 25.70
C VAL A 111 -5.75 8.00 24.40
N GLY A 112 -5.12 9.19 24.45
CA GLY A 112 -4.43 9.74 23.28
C GLY A 112 -3.61 8.66 22.61
N ILE A 113 -3.97 8.32 21.38
CA ILE A 113 -3.42 7.19 20.64
C ILE A 113 -1.92 7.43 20.46
N ARG A 114 -1.10 6.64 21.16
CA ARG A 114 0.36 6.77 21.09
C ARG A 114 0.88 5.76 20.08
N ILE A 115 1.98 6.09 19.41
CA ILE A 115 2.73 5.12 18.59
C ILE A 115 3.09 3.87 19.41
N LEU A 116 3.23 4.02 20.74
CA LEU A 116 3.46 2.93 21.68
C LEU A 116 2.31 1.90 21.74
N ASP A 117 1.07 2.27 21.38
CA ASP A 117 -0.06 1.33 21.35
C ASP A 117 0.09 0.26 20.26
N LEU A 118 0.93 0.50 19.24
CA LEU A 118 1.29 -0.53 18.26
C LEU A 118 2.14 -1.67 18.85
N PHE A 119 2.79 -1.42 19.99
CA PHE A 119 3.64 -2.41 20.66
C PHE A 119 2.90 -3.28 21.69
N LYS A 120 1.58 -3.09 21.84
CA LYS A 120 0.72 -3.98 22.63
C LYS A 120 0.91 -5.43 22.15
N SER A 121 0.92 -6.38 23.08
CA SER A 121 1.31 -7.79 22.84
C SER A 121 0.60 -8.43 21.66
N GLU A 122 -0.66 -8.06 21.42
CA GLU A 122 -1.52 -8.60 20.37
C GLU A 122 -1.20 -8.07 18.96
N LEU A 123 -0.67 -6.84 18.86
CA LEU A 123 -0.36 -6.15 17.61
C LEU A 123 1.13 -6.09 17.28
N ARG A 124 1.99 -6.38 18.27
CA ARG A 124 3.45 -6.25 18.15
C ARG A 124 4.04 -7.10 17.02
N LEU A 125 3.66 -8.38 16.95
CA LEU A 125 4.16 -9.29 15.90
C LEU A 125 3.75 -8.79 14.51
N ARG A 126 2.48 -8.38 14.35
CA ARG A 126 1.95 -7.85 13.10
C ARG A 126 2.67 -6.58 12.68
N THR A 127 2.91 -5.67 13.61
CA THR A 127 3.61 -4.42 13.36
C THR A 127 5.03 -4.67 12.86
N PHE A 128 5.81 -5.52 13.55
CA PHE A 128 7.17 -5.84 13.13
C PHE A 128 7.22 -6.58 11.78
N VAL A 129 6.32 -7.54 11.57
CA VAL A 129 6.23 -8.27 10.29
C VAL A 129 5.84 -7.31 9.16
N MET A 130 4.88 -6.42 9.37
CA MET A 130 4.49 -5.41 8.38
C MET A 130 5.63 -4.43 8.09
N TRP A 131 6.34 -3.96 9.11
CA TRP A 131 7.50 -3.10 8.93
C TRP A 131 8.59 -3.76 8.09
N PHE A 132 8.89 -5.03 8.37
CA PHE A 132 9.86 -5.79 7.58
C PHE A 132 9.39 -5.96 6.14
N ILE A 133 8.13 -6.33 5.92
CA ILE A 133 7.59 -6.52 4.56
C ILE A 133 7.57 -5.21 3.78
N TRP A 134 7.19 -4.09 4.40
CA TRP A 134 7.26 -2.77 3.79
C TRP A 134 8.69 -2.39 3.42
N CYS A 135 9.65 -2.63 4.30
CA CYS A 135 11.06 -2.42 4.03
C CYS A 135 11.56 -3.31 2.88
N ALA A 136 11.30 -4.62 2.93
CA ALA A 136 11.71 -5.57 1.91
C ALA A 136 11.10 -5.26 0.54
N THR A 137 9.79 -4.99 0.49
CA THR A 137 9.10 -4.65 -0.76
C THR A 137 9.69 -3.38 -1.38
N THR A 138 9.92 -2.35 -0.56
CA THR A 138 10.44 -1.06 -1.01
C THR A 138 11.90 -1.17 -1.44
N PHE A 139 12.73 -1.87 -0.68
CA PHE A 139 14.12 -2.15 -0.99
C PHE A 139 14.26 -2.87 -2.34
N THR A 140 13.48 -3.93 -2.57
CA THR A 140 13.49 -4.67 -3.84
C THR A 140 12.88 -3.87 -4.99
N TYR A 141 11.79 -3.13 -4.75
CA TYR A 141 11.15 -2.29 -5.77
C TYR A 141 12.13 -1.25 -6.32
N TYR A 142 12.79 -0.50 -5.44
CA TYR A 142 13.78 0.50 -5.86
C TYR A 142 15.07 -0.16 -6.37
N GLY A 143 15.48 -1.29 -5.78
CA GLY A 143 16.63 -2.07 -6.23
C GLY A 143 16.54 -2.50 -7.69
N ILE A 144 15.41 -3.11 -8.07
CA ILE A 144 15.15 -3.49 -9.47
C ILE A 144 15.07 -2.24 -10.36
N SER A 145 14.36 -1.19 -9.92
CA SER A 145 14.17 0.02 -10.73
C SER A 145 15.48 0.76 -11.01
N TYR A 146 16.39 0.83 -10.02
CA TYR A 146 17.69 1.48 -10.19
C TYR A 146 18.70 0.65 -10.97
N ASN A 147 18.60 -0.68 -10.94
CA ASN A 147 19.47 -1.55 -11.73
C ASN A 147 19.13 -1.50 -13.22
N THR A 148 17.85 -1.24 -13.56
CA THR A 148 17.39 -1.26 -14.95
C THR A 148 17.62 0.03 -15.73
N ASN A 149 17.88 1.15 -15.06
CA ASN A 149 18.35 2.35 -15.74
C ASN A 149 19.73 2.17 -16.41
N GLU A 150 20.43 1.05 -16.14
CA GLU A 150 21.67 0.66 -16.82
C GLU A 150 21.51 -0.45 -17.85
N LEU A 151 20.30 -1.00 -18.02
CA LEU A 151 20.07 -1.94 -19.12
C LEU A 151 20.29 -1.21 -20.45
N ALA A 152 20.94 -1.90 -21.39
CA ALA A 152 21.22 -1.39 -22.73
C ALA A 152 19.93 -0.85 -23.39
N GLY A 153 19.93 0.42 -23.79
CA GLY A 153 18.78 1.07 -24.42
C GLY A 153 18.62 2.54 -24.04
N ASN A 154 17.49 3.12 -24.43
CA ASN A 154 17.15 4.50 -24.08
C ASN A 154 16.49 4.53 -22.66
N PRO A 155 17.06 5.26 -21.69
CA PRO A 155 16.56 5.28 -20.31
C PRO A 155 15.13 5.79 -20.20
N PHE A 156 14.69 6.71 -21.07
CA PHE A 156 13.32 7.22 -21.09
C PHE A 156 12.32 6.12 -21.49
N ILE A 157 12.68 5.26 -22.45
CA ILE A 157 11.84 4.14 -22.89
C ILE A 157 11.80 3.06 -21.83
N ASN A 158 12.95 2.72 -21.22
CA ASN A 158 13.01 1.76 -20.13
C ASN A 158 12.16 2.21 -18.94
N PHE A 159 12.23 3.49 -18.57
CA PHE A 159 11.38 4.07 -17.52
C PHE A 159 9.89 3.95 -17.85
N ALA A 160 9.48 4.35 -19.06
CA ALA A 160 8.09 4.24 -19.50
C ALA A 160 7.57 2.79 -19.53
N LEU A 161 8.39 1.84 -20.01
CA LEU A 161 8.04 0.41 -20.01
C LEU A 161 7.81 -0.12 -18.60
N TYR A 162 8.62 0.30 -17.63
CA TYR A 162 8.50 -0.11 -16.23
C TYR A 162 7.16 0.31 -15.63
N PHE A 163 6.78 1.57 -15.76
CA PHE A 163 5.49 2.06 -15.26
C PHE A 163 4.30 1.52 -16.04
N THR A 164 4.48 1.25 -17.34
CA THR A 164 3.44 0.59 -18.15
C THR A 164 3.14 -0.81 -17.62
N ILE A 165 4.15 -1.55 -17.14
CA ILE A 165 3.98 -2.90 -16.56
C ILE A 165 3.32 -2.85 -15.17
N GLU A 166 3.43 -1.75 -14.44
CA GLU A 166 2.76 -1.58 -13.14
C GLU A 166 1.23 -1.47 -13.28
N ILE A 167 0.72 -0.96 -14.41
CA ILE A 167 -0.72 -0.86 -14.69
C ILE A 167 -1.40 -2.25 -14.69
N PRO A 168 -1.02 -3.21 -15.56
CA PRO A 168 -1.61 -4.54 -15.56
C PRO A 168 -1.29 -5.30 -14.27
N ALA A 169 -0.13 -5.04 -13.62
CA ALA A 169 0.18 -5.64 -12.33
C ALA A 169 -0.84 -5.26 -11.26
N THR A 170 -1.21 -3.99 -11.21
CA THR A 170 -2.20 -3.46 -10.27
C THR A 170 -3.60 -4.01 -10.55
N ILE A 171 -4.00 -4.15 -11.81
CA ILE A 171 -5.31 -4.74 -12.16
C ILE A 171 -5.33 -6.23 -11.80
N LEU A 172 -4.28 -6.97 -12.15
CA LEU A 172 -4.20 -8.41 -11.91
C LEU A 172 -4.19 -8.74 -10.42
N VAL A 173 -3.60 -7.90 -9.57
CA VAL A 173 -3.61 -8.14 -8.13
C VAL A 173 -5.02 -8.05 -7.54
N LEU A 174 -5.89 -7.17 -8.07
CA LEU A 174 -7.29 -7.06 -7.61
C LEU A 174 -8.04 -8.36 -7.87
N ILE A 175 -7.82 -8.95 -9.04
CA ILE A 175 -8.40 -10.23 -9.41
C ILE A 175 -7.80 -11.33 -8.51
N ALA A 176 -6.47 -11.35 -8.35
CA ALA A 176 -5.78 -12.37 -7.54
C ALA A 176 -6.23 -12.38 -6.07
N ILE A 177 -6.51 -11.20 -5.49
CA ILE A 177 -7.04 -11.06 -4.13
C ILE A 177 -8.38 -11.77 -3.96
N GLN A 178 -9.27 -11.68 -4.95
CA GLN A 178 -10.60 -12.30 -4.89
C GLN A 178 -10.54 -13.83 -4.91
N TYR A 179 -9.57 -14.42 -5.64
CA TYR A 179 -9.49 -15.88 -5.79
C TYR A 179 -8.59 -16.58 -4.77
N LYS A 180 -7.43 -16.01 -4.42
CA LYS A 180 -6.40 -16.69 -3.61
C LYS A 180 -6.26 -16.17 -2.18
N GLY A 181 -7.01 -15.12 -1.83
CA GLY A 181 -6.87 -14.40 -0.58
C GLY A 181 -5.64 -13.48 -0.57
N ARG A 182 -5.59 -12.59 0.41
CA ARG A 182 -4.62 -11.48 0.48
C ARG A 182 -3.27 -11.94 0.98
N ARG A 183 -3.25 -12.79 2.01
CA ARG A 183 -2.01 -13.29 2.62
C ARG A 183 -1.18 -14.11 1.64
N LYS A 184 -1.82 -15.08 0.97
CA LYS A 184 -1.13 -15.97 0.02
C LYS A 184 -0.64 -15.20 -1.20
N SER A 185 -1.42 -14.22 -1.67
CA SER A 185 -1.02 -13.37 -2.79
C SER A 185 0.20 -12.49 -2.46
N LEU A 186 0.26 -11.94 -1.23
CA LEU A 186 1.41 -11.17 -0.75
C LEU A 186 2.67 -12.03 -0.65
N ALA A 187 2.55 -13.21 -0.02
CA ALA A 187 3.66 -14.14 0.15
C ALA A 187 4.18 -14.66 -1.21
N ALA A 188 3.27 -15.01 -2.12
CA ALA A 188 3.63 -15.47 -3.46
C ALA A 188 4.30 -14.35 -4.27
N GLY A 189 3.77 -13.13 -4.24
CA GLY A 189 4.34 -11.99 -4.96
C GLY A 189 5.79 -11.68 -4.55
N LEU A 190 6.07 -11.63 -3.24
CA LEU A 190 7.41 -11.41 -2.70
C LEU A 190 8.37 -12.56 -3.04
N THR A 191 7.92 -13.80 -2.88
CA THR A 191 8.75 -14.97 -3.13
C THR A 191 9.08 -15.09 -4.61
N VAL A 192 8.10 -14.90 -5.50
CA VAL A 192 8.31 -14.93 -6.95
C VAL A 192 9.20 -13.78 -7.41
N ALA A 193 9.03 -12.57 -6.88
CA ALA A 193 9.93 -11.44 -7.19
C ALA A 193 11.37 -11.70 -6.72
N GLY A 194 11.54 -12.27 -5.51
CA GLY A 194 12.85 -12.64 -4.98
C GLY A 194 13.53 -13.74 -5.79
N MET A 195 12.77 -14.78 -6.16
CA MET A 195 13.25 -15.85 -7.02
C MET A 195 13.62 -15.34 -8.41
N ALA A 196 12.84 -14.41 -8.99
CA ALA A 196 13.19 -13.77 -10.25
C ALA A 196 14.54 -13.04 -10.13
N CYS A 197 14.78 -12.30 -9.03
CA CYS A 197 16.07 -11.63 -8.80
C CYS A 197 17.24 -12.62 -8.73
N LEU A 198 17.07 -13.77 -8.07
CA LEU A 198 18.10 -14.81 -7.98
C LEU A 198 18.33 -15.52 -9.33
N LEU A 199 17.28 -15.72 -10.10
CA LEU A 199 17.36 -16.37 -11.41
C LEU A 199 18.08 -15.49 -12.45
N ILE A 200 18.04 -14.16 -12.32
CA ILE A 200 18.80 -13.25 -13.21
C ILE A 200 20.30 -13.55 -13.13
N TYR A 201 20.82 -13.96 -11.97
CA TYR A 201 22.23 -14.29 -11.78
C TYR A 201 22.65 -15.52 -12.59
N LEU A 202 21.79 -16.54 -12.67
CA LEU A 202 22.08 -17.79 -13.37
C LEU A 202 22.18 -17.60 -14.90
N ILE A 203 21.74 -16.45 -15.42
CA ILE A 203 21.72 -16.16 -16.85
C ILE A 203 23.03 -15.45 -17.25
N PRO A 204 23.80 -15.99 -18.21
CA PRO A 204 25.04 -15.37 -18.70
C PRO A 204 24.78 -14.01 -19.38
N GLU A 205 25.84 -13.19 -19.47
CA GLU A 205 25.79 -11.80 -19.98
C GLU A 205 25.30 -11.72 -21.43
N ASP A 206 25.57 -12.76 -22.20
CA ASP A 206 25.29 -12.85 -23.64
C ASP A 206 23.77 -12.89 -23.94
N LEU A 207 22.93 -13.19 -22.94
CA LEU A 207 21.48 -13.30 -23.05
C LEU A 207 20.76 -12.10 -22.42
N ALA A 208 21.13 -10.89 -22.85
CA ALA A 208 20.57 -9.63 -22.35
C ALA A 208 19.02 -9.56 -22.41
N TRP A 209 18.40 -10.15 -23.45
CA TRP A 209 16.94 -10.20 -23.60
C TRP A 209 16.26 -11.05 -22.51
N MET A 210 16.88 -12.15 -22.08
CA MET A 210 16.37 -12.99 -20.98
C MET A 210 16.48 -12.28 -19.64
N ARG A 211 17.62 -11.63 -19.38
CA ARG A 211 17.84 -10.82 -18.16
C ARG A 211 16.80 -9.70 -18.07
N THR A 212 16.55 -9.00 -19.18
CA THR A 212 15.54 -7.93 -19.26
C THR A 212 14.15 -8.47 -18.99
N SER A 213 13.73 -9.53 -19.69
CA SER A 213 12.40 -10.14 -19.53
C SER A 213 12.14 -10.60 -18.09
N LEU A 214 13.15 -11.22 -17.45
CA LEU A 214 13.04 -11.68 -16.08
C LEU A 214 13.03 -10.52 -15.06
N SER A 215 13.78 -9.45 -15.33
CA SER A 215 13.74 -8.21 -14.54
C SER A 215 12.36 -7.53 -14.63
N LEU A 216 11.78 -7.47 -15.83
CA LEU A 216 10.42 -6.97 -16.04
C LEU A 216 9.38 -7.83 -15.31
N PHE A 217 9.54 -9.15 -15.33
CA PHE A 217 8.68 -10.07 -14.58
C PHE A 217 8.81 -9.88 -13.06
N GLY A 218 10.04 -9.75 -12.54
CA GLY A 218 10.30 -9.43 -11.14
C GLY A 218 9.67 -8.08 -10.74
N LYS A 219 9.80 -7.07 -11.61
CA LYS A 219 9.17 -5.75 -11.45
C LYS A 219 7.64 -5.85 -11.41
N PHE A 220 7.04 -6.65 -12.30
CA PHE A 220 5.60 -6.89 -12.30
C PHE A 220 5.13 -7.48 -10.96
N CYS A 221 5.80 -8.53 -10.46
CA CYS A 221 5.45 -9.18 -9.20
C CYS A 221 5.62 -8.27 -7.98
N ILE A 222 6.71 -7.51 -7.91
CA ILE A 222 6.95 -6.62 -6.76
C ILE A 222 5.98 -5.44 -6.76
N SER A 223 5.60 -4.92 -7.93
CA SER A 223 4.66 -3.80 -8.05
C SER A 223 3.24 -4.23 -7.68
N ALA A 224 2.81 -5.42 -8.11
CA ALA A 224 1.57 -6.04 -7.65
C ALA A 224 1.56 -6.20 -6.12
N THR A 225 2.68 -6.69 -5.56
CA THR A 225 2.84 -6.84 -4.10
C THR A 225 2.74 -5.49 -3.39
N PHE A 226 3.36 -4.45 -3.91
CA PHE A 226 3.34 -3.10 -3.32
C PHE A 226 1.91 -2.54 -3.26
N ALA A 227 1.13 -2.69 -4.33
CA ALA A 227 -0.27 -2.26 -4.36
C ALA A 227 -1.12 -3.04 -3.32
N LEU A 228 -0.96 -4.36 -3.26
CA LEU A 228 -1.64 -5.22 -2.27
C LEU A 228 -1.23 -4.88 -0.84
N LEU A 229 0.06 -4.62 -0.60
CA LEU A 229 0.59 -4.32 0.72
C LEU A 229 -0.04 -3.05 1.31
N GLY A 230 -0.23 -2.02 0.49
CA GLY A 230 -0.93 -0.81 0.89
C GLY A 230 -2.35 -1.10 1.37
N LEU A 231 -3.13 -1.82 0.57
CA LEU A 231 -4.51 -2.22 0.93
C LEU A 231 -4.54 -3.11 2.18
N PHE A 232 -3.65 -4.09 2.26
CA PHE A 232 -3.59 -5.04 3.38
C PHE A 232 -3.22 -4.35 4.69
N THR A 233 -2.37 -3.31 4.65
CA THR A 233 -2.04 -2.49 5.82
C THR A 233 -3.28 -1.84 6.42
N PHE A 234 -4.18 -1.32 5.59
CA PHE A 234 -5.44 -0.72 6.06
C PHE A 234 -6.41 -1.75 6.66
N GLU A 235 -6.23 -3.05 6.42
CA GLU A 235 -7.11 -4.09 6.97
C GLU A 235 -6.56 -4.79 8.21
N VAL A 236 -5.24 -4.88 8.31
CA VAL A 236 -4.56 -5.50 9.46
C VAL A 236 -4.61 -4.60 10.70
N PHE A 237 -4.55 -3.27 10.51
CA PHE A 237 -4.56 -2.32 11.61
C PHE A 237 -5.98 -1.84 11.96
N PRO A 238 -6.32 -1.77 13.26
CA PRO A 238 -7.63 -1.30 13.70
C PRO A 238 -7.82 0.17 13.33
N THR A 239 -9.07 0.59 13.07
CA THR A 239 -9.40 1.94 12.57
C THR A 239 -8.67 3.05 13.34
N ASN A 240 -8.58 2.95 14.66
CA ASN A 240 -7.91 3.94 15.52
C ASN A 240 -6.39 4.01 15.35
N LEU A 241 -5.73 2.88 15.07
CA LEU A 241 -4.26 2.82 14.87
C LEU A 241 -3.86 2.77 13.39
N ARG A 242 -4.83 2.75 12.47
CA ARG A 242 -4.57 2.47 11.05
C ARG A 242 -3.64 3.47 10.40
N ASN A 243 -3.91 4.76 10.59
CA ASN A 243 -3.09 5.82 10.00
C ASN A 243 -1.68 5.84 10.64
N THR A 244 -1.57 5.58 11.95
CA THR A 244 -0.28 5.47 12.66
C THR A 244 0.51 4.23 12.24
N GLY A 245 -0.15 3.10 12.03
CA GLY A 245 0.45 1.85 11.54
C GLY A 245 0.94 1.98 10.10
N TYR A 246 0.13 2.55 9.23
CA TYR A 246 0.54 2.85 7.86
C TYR A 246 1.70 3.85 7.83
N GLY A 247 1.62 4.95 8.60
CA GLY A 247 2.67 5.97 8.66
C GLY A 247 4.00 5.44 9.19
N SER A 248 3.97 4.67 10.29
CA SER A 248 5.18 4.04 10.85
C SER A 248 5.78 2.99 9.91
N ALA A 249 4.95 2.17 9.27
CA ALA A 249 5.42 1.20 8.29
C ALA A 249 6.03 1.89 7.07
N SER A 250 5.42 2.99 6.59
CA SER A 250 5.96 3.80 5.50
C SER A 250 7.30 4.44 5.86
N ALA A 251 7.45 4.95 7.10
CA ALA A 251 8.72 5.49 7.58
C ALA A 251 9.82 4.41 7.58
N VAL A 252 9.52 3.20 8.07
CA VAL A 252 10.46 2.08 8.02
C VAL A 252 10.76 1.66 6.57
N ALA A 253 9.76 1.72 5.69
CA ALA A 253 9.92 1.43 4.26
C ALA A 253 10.98 2.34 3.59
N ARG A 254 11.07 3.61 4.01
CA ARG A 254 12.05 4.57 3.47
C ARG A 254 13.49 4.19 3.80
N PHE A 255 13.76 3.48 4.89
CA PHE A 255 15.09 2.93 5.12
C PHE A 255 15.46 1.90 4.05
N GLY A 256 14.51 1.06 3.61
CA GLY A 256 14.68 0.17 2.48
C GLY A 256 14.97 0.93 1.18
N ALA A 257 14.21 1.99 0.88
CA ALA A 257 14.47 2.84 -0.29
C ALA A 257 15.85 3.50 -0.25
N PHE A 258 16.27 3.97 0.93
CA PHE A 258 17.57 4.59 1.15
C PHE A 258 18.72 3.60 0.96
N LEU A 259 18.60 2.36 1.44
CA LEU A 259 19.64 1.33 1.33
C LEU A 259 19.80 0.78 -0.09
N ALA A 260 18.73 0.76 -0.89
CA ALA A 260 18.74 0.19 -2.25
C ALA A 260 19.86 0.73 -3.17
N PRO A 261 20.08 2.05 -3.32
CA PRO A 261 21.16 2.57 -4.15
C PRO A 261 22.57 2.25 -3.62
N PHE A 262 22.77 2.17 -2.29
CA PHE A 262 24.08 1.79 -1.73
C PHE A 262 24.40 0.33 -2.01
N VAL A 263 23.42 -0.57 -1.86
CA VAL A 263 23.59 -1.99 -2.18
C VAL A 263 23.85 -2.19 -3.68
N ARG A 264 23.27 -1.36 -4.53
CA ARG A 264 23.59 -1.33 -5.97
C ARG A 264 25.04 -0.90 -6.20
N GLU A 265 25.50 0.15 -5.54
CA GLU A 265 26.85 0.68 -5.73
C GLU A 265 27.94 -0.30 -5.24
N ILE A 266 27.70 -0.98 -4.11
CA ILE A 266 28.56 -2.07 -3.63
C ILE A 266 28.61 -3.23 -4.63
N GLY A 267 27.49 -3.52 -5.30
CA GLY A 267 27.44 -4.51 -6.38
C GLY A 267 28.29 -4.13 -7.58
N ARG A 268 28.36 -2.84 -7.92
CA ARG A 268 29.24 -2.35 -8.99
C ARG A 268 30.71 -2.42 -8.63
N SER A 269 31.07 -2.06 -7.40
CA SER A 269 32.47 -2.03 -6.97
C SER A 269 33.07 -3.42 -6.75
N SER A 270 32.23 -4.37 -6.31
CA SER A 270 32.66 -5.74 -5.98
C SER A 270 32.26 -6.72 -7.07
N HIS A 271 31.03 -7.24 -7.01
CA HIS A 271 30.45 -8.12 -8.02
C HIS A 271 28.92 -7.95 -8.07
N PRO A 272 28.30 -7.91 -9.27
CA PRO A 272 26.84 -7.75 -9.45
C PRO A 272 25.99 -8.81 -8.73
N PHE A 273 26.59 -9.96 -8.42
CA PHE A 273 25.98 -11.06 -7.68
C PHE A 273 25.46 -10.65 -6.30
N ILE A 274 26.21 -9.80 -5.58
CA ILE A 274 25.89 -9.42 -4.20
C ILE A 274 24.52 -8.72 -4.14
N THR A 275 24.27 -7.80 -5.07
CA THR A 275 23.03 -7.04 -5.14
C THR A 275 21.81 -7.95 -5.41
N GLN A 276 21.94 -8.91 -6.34
CA GLN A 276 20.85 -9.81 -6.68
C GLN A 276 20.53 -10.82 -5.58
N ILE A 277 21.55 -11.35 -4.89
CA ILE A 277 21.34 -12.19 -3.71
C ILE A 277 20.63 -11.42 -2.61
N LEU A 278 21.09 -10.21 -2.30
CA LEU A 278 20.51 -9.42 -1.21
C LEU A 278 19.03 -9.10 -1.48
N PHE A 279 18.69 -8.67 -2.70
CA PHE A 279 17.28 -8.47 -3.08
C PHE A 279 16.48 -9.77 -3.03
N GLY A 280 17.06 -10.88 -3.50
CA GLY A 280 16.44 -12.20 -3.47
C GLY A 280 16.12 -12.69 -2.06
N ILE A 281 17.13 -12.76 -1.19
CA ILE A 281 17.00 -13.24 0.20
C ILE A 281 16.02 -12.38 0.98
N VAL A 282 16.17 -11.05 0.94
CA VAL A 282 15.30 -10.13 1.69
C VAL A 282 13.84 -10.28 1.24
N SER A 283 13.59 -10.42 -0.06
CA SER A 283 12.24 -10.62 -0.59
C SER A 283 11.66 -11.97 -0.19
N ILE A 284 12.43 -13.07 -0.27
CA ILE A 284 11.99 -14.41 0.10
C ILE A 284 11.70 -14.49 1.60
N THR A 285 12.57 -13.91 2.44
CA THR A 285 12.31 -13.79 3.88
C THR A 285 11.03 -12.99 4.14
N GLY A 286 10.80 -11.91 3.38
CA GLY A 286 9.56 -11.13 3.45
C GLY A 286 8.33 -11.96 3.09
N GLY A 287 8.43 -12.79 2.05
CA GLY A 287 7.37 -13.72 1.65
C GLY A 287 7.08 -14.80 2.70
N GLY A 288 8.12 -15.32 3.36
CA GLY A 288 7.96 -16.25 4.48
C GLY A 288 7.29 -15.62 5.70
N LEU A 289 7.72 -14.42 6.09
CA LEU A 289 7.12 -13.66 7.19
C LEU A 289 5.68 -13.23 6.89
N ALA A 290 5.35 -12.97 5.63
CA ALA A 290 3.98 -12.66 5.21
C ALA A 290 2.97 -13.77 5.57
N LEU A 291 3.40 -15.03 5.65
CA LEU A 291 2.52 -16.14 6.03
C LEU A 291 2.11 -16.11 7.51
N LEU A 292 2.87 -15.41 8.36
CA LEU A 292 2.55 -15.22 9.79
C LEU A 292 1.40 -14.22 10.01
N LEU A 293 1.04 -13.44 8.98
CA LEU A 293 -0.06 -12.48 9.07
C LEU A 293 -1.42 -13.19 9.06
N PRO A 294 -2.45 -12.61 9.68
CA PRO A 294 -3.81 -13.12 9.58
C PRO A 294 -4.36 -12.93 8.16
N GLU A 295 -5.25 -13.81 7.72
CA GLU A 295 -6.01 -13.61 6.49
C GLU A 295 -7.14 -12.61 6.75
N THR A 296 -7.26 -11.56 5.92
CA THR A 296 -8.29 -10.51 6.08
C THR A 296 -9.42 -10.62 5.05
N THR A 297 -9.38 -11.66 4.20
CA THR A 297 -10.37 -11.85 3.13
C THR A 297 -11.76 -12.14 3.74
N ASN A 298 -12.77 -11.36 3.34
CA ASN A 298 -14.17 -11.41 3.81
C ASN A 298 -14.41 -11.09 5.30
N CYS A 299 -13.42 -10.55 6.00
CA CYS A 299 -13.62 -10.05 7.37
C CYS A 299 -14.05 -8.58 7.35
N SER A 300 -14.93 -8.20 8.28
CA SER A 300 -15.17 -6.79 8.57
C SER A 300 -13.88 -6.14 9.07
N VAL A 301 -13.66 -4.90 8.69
CA VAL A 301 -12.43 -4.18 9.07
C VAL A 301 -12.50 -3.87 10.56
N PRO A 302 -11.51 -4.26 11.39
CA PRO A 302 -11.58 -4.11 12.82
C PRO A 302 -11.58 -2.63 13.23
N ASP A 303 -12.48 -2.25 14.12
CA ASP A 303 -12.53 -0.90 14.66
C ASP A 303 -11.67 -0.79 15.92
N THR A 304 -11.59 -1.86 16.73
CA THR A 304 -10.83 -1.90 17.99
C THR A 304 -9.63 -2.86 17.96
N CYS A 305 -8.67 -2.66 18.87
CA CYS A 305 -7.50 -3.55 19.03
C CYS A 305 -7.89 -4.99 19.39
N ARG A 306 -8.98 -5.14 20.17
CA ARG A 306 -9.52 -6.43 20.60
C ARG A 306 -10.13 -7.21 19.44
N GLU A 307 -10.91 -6.54 18.59
CA GLU A 307 -11.44 -7.13 17.34
C GLU A 307 -10.30 -7.52 16.40
N ALA A 308 -9.24 -6.69 16.31
CA ALA A 308 -8.05 -7.06 15.56
C ALA A 308 -7.38 -8.33 16.10
N ALA A 309 -7.32 -8.52 17.43
CA ALA A 309 -6.78 -9.73 18.07
C ALA A 309 -7.65 -10.97 17.86
N GLU A 310 -8.97 -10.82 17.78
CA GLU A 310 -9.93 -11.90 17.53
C GLU A 310 -9.83 -12.44 16.09
N ILE A 311 -9.57 -11.58 15.10
CA ILE A 311 -9.30 -11.99 13.70
C ILE A 311 -8.09 -12.94 13.62
N SER A 312 -7.05 -12.76 14.47
CA SER A 312 -5.94 -13.72 14.51
C SER A 312 -6.34 -15.09 15.03
N ARG A 313 -7.30 -15.17 15.96
CA ARG A 313 -7.73 -16.43 16.57
C ARG A 313 -8.68 -17.18 15.64
N CYS A 314 -9.68 -16.51 15.08
CA CYS A 314 -10.64 -17.13 14.15
C CYS A 314 -9.99 -17.71 12.88
N CYS A 315 -8.89 -17.12 12.40
CA CYS A 315 -8.24 -17.55 11.17
C CYS A 315 -7.08 -18.54 11.36
N GLN A 316 -6.66 -18.84 12.61
CA GLN A 316 -5.62 -19.82 12.91
C GLN A 316 -6.15 -21.20 13.34
N GLY A 317 -7.44 -21.34 13.65
CA GLY A 317 -8.08 -22.64 13.88
C GLY A 317 -9.47 -22.51 14.49
N GLU A 318 -10.42 -23.25 13.89
CA GLU A 318 -11.80 -23.52 14.33
C GLU A 318 -12.88 -22.41 14.14
N SER A 319 -13.79 -22.71 13.21
CA SER A 319 -15.24 -22.43 13.24
C SER A 319 -15.69 -21.00 13.57
N CYS A 320 -16.00 -20.21 12.52
CA CYS A 320 -16.93 -19.08 12.65
C CYS A 320 -18.07 -19.23 11.64
N PHE A 321 -18.97 -20.18 11.92
CA PHE A 321 -20.27 -20.30 11.26
C PHE A 321 -21.35 -20.25 12.35
N THR A 322 -21.38 -19.18 13.14
CA THR A 322 -22.55 -18.86 13.98
C THR A 322 -22.43 -17.43 14.51
N SER A 323 -23.57 -16.74 14.59
CA SER A 323 -23.79 -15.37 15.10
C SER A 323 -23.69 -14.22 14.09
N LEU A 324 -24.54 -14.26 13.06
CA LEU A 324 -25.17 -13.05 12.50
C LEU A 324 -26.60 -13.42 12.09
N ASN A 325 -27.43 -13.66 13.10
CA ASN A 325 -28.88 -13.62 13.06
C ASN A 325 -29.32 -13.24 14.47
N LEU A 326 -29.39 -11.92 14.69
CA LEU A 326 -30.31 -11.25 15.62
C LEU A 326 -30.20 -9.75 15.40
#